data_AF-A0A848YGR5-F1
#
_entry.id   AF-A0A848YGR5-F1
#
_cell.length_a   1.000
_cell.length_b   1.000
_cell.length_c   1.000
_cell.angle_alpha   90.00
_cell.angle_beta   90.00
_cell.angle_gamma   90.00
#
_symmetry.space_group_name_H-M   'P 1'
#
loop_
_entity.id
_entity.type
_entity.pdbx_description
1 polymer ?
#
loop_
_entity_poly.entity_id
_entity_poly.type
_entity_poly.pdbx_seq_one_letter_code
_entity_poly.pdbx_strand_id
1 'polypeptide(L)'
;MNEVPPFVFFFLAALLVLVTRGHLRKLILLAAPVVAGLHIWLNIEAGTSTSLQVLNVDLILMRADKLSLIFGYLFCLAGFLA
;
A
#
# COMPACT_ATOMS: atom_id res chain seq x y z
N MET A 1 -3.08 13.87 9.60
CA MET A 1 -3.63 12.88 8.66
C MET A 1 -2.46 12.02 8.21
N ASN A 2 -2.53 10.70 8.39
CA ASN A 2 -1.36 9.84 8.25
C ASN A 2 -1.16 9.48 6.76
N GLU A 3 -0.39 10.28 6.03
CA GLU A 3 -0.11 10.09 4.59
C GLU A 3 0.88 8.94 4.34
N VAL A 4 0.60 7.78 4.94
CA VAL A 4 1.45 6.60 4.76
C VAL A 4 1.17 6.02 3.38
N PRO A 5 2.20 5.80 2.55
CA PRO A 5 2.01 5.18 1.25
C PRO A 5 1.45 3.75 1.36
N PRO A 6 0.48 3.36 0.51
CA PRO A 6 -0.15 2.03 0.58
C PRO A 6 0.81 0.85 0.44
N PHE A 7 1.93 1.03 -0.26
CA PHE A 7 2.94 -0.02 -0.44
C PHE A 7 3.54 -0.50 0.88
N VAL A 8 3.53 0.34 1.93
CA VAL A 8 4.08 0.01 3.25
C VAL A 8 3.34 -1.18 3.85
N PHE A 9 2.02 -1.28 3.66
CA PHE A 9 1.24 -2.42 4.14
C PHE A 9 1.61 -3.72 3.43
N PHE A 10 1.89 -3.66 2.12
CA PHE A 10 2.36 -4.82 1.37
C PHE A 10 3.75 -5.27 1.81
N PHE A 11 4.68 -4.34 2.05
CA PHE A 11 6.01 -4.67 2.57
C PHE A 11 5.98 -5.21 3.99
N LEU A 12 5.11 -4.67 4.85
CA LEU A 12 4.91 -5.21 6.20
C LEU A 12 4.37 -6.65 6.13
N ALA A 13 3.39 -6.90 5.27
CA ALA A 13 2.88 -8.25 5.04
C ALA A 13 3.97 -9.18 4.51
N ALA A 14 4.81 -8.74 3.58
CA ALA A 14 5.94 -9.51 3.07
C ALA A 14 6.92 -9.91 4.18
N LEU A 15 7.26 -8.99 5.09
CA LEU A 15 8.08 -9.28 6.27
C LEU A 15 7.42 -10.31 7.20
N LEU A 16 6.13 -10.16 7.49
CA LEU A 16 5.38 -11.10 8.32
C LEU A 16 5.30 -12.50 7.68
N VAL A 17 5.23 -12.57 6.36
CA VAL A 17 5.19 -13.83 5.61
C VAL A 17 6.52 -14.61 5.69
N LEU A 18 7.66 -13.95 5.92
CA LEU A 18 8.96 -14.64 6.08
C LEU A 18 8.99 -15.59 7.29
N VAL A 19 8.31 -15.22 8.37
CA VAL A 19 8.29 -15.95 9.64
C VAL A 19 7.01 -16.77 9.84
N THR A 20 5.99 -16.63 8.98
CA THR A 20 4.72 -17.34 9.12
C THR A 20 4.57 -18.48 8.11
N ARG A 21 3.83 -19.54 8.50
CA ARG A 21 3.61 -20.75 7.70
C ARG A 21 2.14 -21.15 7.69
N GLY A 22 1.76 -21.98 6.70
CA GLY A 22 0.42 -22.58 6.62
C GLY A 22 -0.70 -21.56 6.40
N HIS A 23 -1.81 -21.73 7.13
CA HIS A 23 -3.00 -20.89 7.01
C HIS A 23 -2.77 -19.43 7.40
N LEU A 24 -1.90 -19.18 8.39
CA LEU A 24 -1.61 -17.81 8.85
C LEU A 24 -0.98 -16.96 7.75
N ARG A 25 -0.05 -17.54 6.97
CA ARG A 25 0.56 -16.89 5.81
C ARG A 25 -0.49 -16.50 4.76
N LYS A 26 -1.45 -17.38 4.48
CA LYS A 26 -2.54 -17.10 3.52
C LYS A 26 -3.42 -15.96 4.00
N LEU A 27 -3.75 -15.94 5.29
CA LEU A 27 -4.53 -14.86 5.90
C LEU A 27 -3.81 -13.52 5.81
N ILE A 28 -2.51 -13.47 6.11
CA ILE A 28 -1.70 -12.25 5.99
C ILE A 28 -1.65 -11.75 4.54
N LEU A 29 -1.46 -12.66 3.57
CA LEU A 29 -1.43 -12.31 2.16
C LEU A 29 -2.77 -11.74 1.66
N LEU A 30 -3.91 -12.28 2.12
CA LEU A 30 -5.23 -11.71 1.79
C LEU A 30 -5.51 -10.41 2.55
N ALA A 31 -5.05 -10.29 3.80
CA ALA A 31 -5.28 -9.09 4.61
C ALA A 31 -4.55 -7.87 4.03
N ALA A 32 -3.36 -8.05 3.44
CA ALA A 32 -2.56 -6.98 2.86
C ALA A 32 -3.33 -6.10 1.84
N PRO A 33 -3.92 -6.64 0.76
CA PRO A 33 -4.71 -5.85 -0.18
C PRO A 33 -5.99 -5.27 0.44
N VAL A 34 -6.64 -5.94 1.41
CA VAL A 34 -7.81 -5.38 2.13
C VAL A 34 -7.41 -4.11 2.89
N VAL A 35 -6.35 -4.20 3.69
CA VAL A 35 -5.88 -3.08 4.52
C VAL A 35 -5.37 -1.94 3.66
N ALA A 36 -4.60 -2.23 2.60
CA ALA A 36 -4.13 -1.22 1.67
C ALA A 36 -5.29 -0.52 0.94
N GLY A 37 -6.28 -1.28 0.45
CA GLY A 37 -7.46 -0.74 -0.21
C GLY A 37 -8.31 0.16 0.71
N LEU A 38 -8.54 -0.28 1.94
CA LEU A 38 -9.23 0.53 2.97
C LEU A 38 -8.45 1.80 3.30
N HIS A 39 -7.12 1.73 3.39
CA HIS A 39 -6.29 2.90 3.66
C HIS A 39 -6.35 3.92 2.52
N ILE A 40 -6.29 3.47 1.27
CA ILE A 40 -6.48 4.35 0.10
C ILE A 40 -7.83 5.04 0.17
N TRP A 41 -8.90 4.29 0.49
CA TRP A 41 -10.25 4.83 0.53
C TRP A 41 -10.51 5.84 1.65
N LEU A 42 -9.95 5.61 2.83
CA LEU A 42 -10.23 6.44 4.01
C LEU A 42 -9.24 7.61 4.20
N ASN A 43 -8.00 7.49 3.71
CA ASN A 43 -6.93 8.42 4.06
C ASN A 43 -6.24 9.10 2.86
N ILE A 44 -6.52 8.70 1.61
CA ILE A 44 -5.83 9.23 0.44
C ILE A 44 -6.82 9.90 -0.51
N GLU A 45 -6.75 11.23 -0.55
CA GLU A 45 -7.47 12.03 -1.52
C GLU A 45 -6.62 12.32 -2.76
N ALA A 46 -7.30 12.59 -3.89
CA ALA A 46 -6.62 12.96 -5.12
C ALA A 46 -5.94 14.34 -4.95
N GLY A 47 -4.66 14.42 -5.32
CA GLY A 47 -3.80 15.58 -5.13
C GLY A 47 -2.87 15.47 -3.92
N THR A 48 -2.99 14.41 -3.11
CA THR A 48 -2.04 14.17 -2.00
C THR A 48 -0.68 13.74 -2.54
N SER A 49 0.39 14.30 -1.98
CA SER A 49 1.75 13.92 -2.33
C SER A 49 2.65 13.92 -1.11
N THR A 50 3.33 12.81 -0.89
CA THR A 50 4.25 12.64 0.23
C THR A 50 5.66 12.54 -0.32
N SER A 51 6.51 13.48 0.08
CA SER A 51 7.94 13.49 -0.27
C SER A 51 8.81 13.35 0.97
N LEU A 52 10.03 12.85 0.74
CA LEU A 52 11.07 12.71 1.73
C LEU A 52 12.34 13.32 1.14
N GLN A 53 12.97 14.23 1.88
CA GLN A 53 14.23 14.81 1.46
C GLN A 53 15.39 13.90 1.90
N VAL A 54 16.16 13.40 0.93
CA VAL A 54 17.31 12.53 1.17
C VAL A 54 18.52 13.10 0.45
N LEU A 55 19.59 13.42 1.17
CA LEU A 55 20.84 13.93 0.58
C LEU A 55 20.62 15.14 -0.35
N ASN A 56 19.67 16.03 -0.02
CA ASN A 56 19.20 17.16 -0.84
C ASN A 56 18.49 16.78 -2.15
N VAL A 57 18.07 15.53 -2.31
CA VAL A 57 17.14 15.10 -3.36
C VAL A 57 15.76 14.96 -2.76
N ASP A 58 14.76 15.59 -3.37
CA ASP A 58 13.36 15.37 -3.02
C ASP A 58 12.86 14.06 -3.64
N LEU A 59 12.77 13.02 -2.81
CA LEU A 59 12.16 11.75 -3.19
C LEU A 59 10.65 11.84 -2.99
N ILE A 60 9.91 11.79 -4.09
CA ILE A 60 8.45 11.68 -4.04
C ILE A 60 8.10 10.21 -3.78
N LEU A 61 7.70 9.87 -2.56
CA LEU A 61 7.33 8.51 -2.16
C LEU A 61 5.97 8.12 -2.72
N MET A 62 5.05 9.08 -2.79
CA MET A 62 3.69 8.88 -3.26
C MET A 62 3.16 10.16 -3.88
N ARG A 63 2.52 10.05 -5.04
CA ARG A 63 1.68 11.09 -5.63
C ARG A 63 0.36 10.45 -6.05
N ALA A 64 -0.73 10.89 -5.43
CA ALA A 64 -2.05 10.33 -5.62
C ALA A 64 -2.85 11.17 -6.61
N ASP A 65 -2.68 10.93 -7.91
CA ASP A 65 -3.57 11.47 -8.93
C ASP A 65 -4.81 10.58 -9.08
N LYS A 66 -5.90 11.10 -9.66
CA LYS A 66 -7.14 10.33 -9.89
C LYS A 66 -6.89 9.01 -10.63
N LEU A 67 -5.97 9.03 -11.60
CA LEU A 67 -5.60 7.84 -12.35
C LEU A 67 -4.83 6.83 -11.47
N SER A 68 -3.84 7.31 -10.71
CA SER A 68 -3.06 6.48 -9.78
C SER A 68 -3.93 5.83 -8.71
N LEU A 69 -4.97 6.51 -8.23
CA LEU A 69 -5.93 5.94 -7.27
C LEU A 69 -6.68 4.75 -7.87
N ILE A 70 -7.16 4.86 -9.11
CA ILE A 70 -7.85 3.76 -9.81
C ILE A 70 -6.91 2.56 -9.96
N PHE A 71 -5.65 2.80 -10.37
CA PHE A 71 -4.64 1.74 -10.44
C PHE A 71 -4.31 1.13 -9.07
N GLY A 72 -4.30 1.93 -8.01
CA GLY A 72 -4.10 1.46 -6.63
C GLY A 72 -5.18 0.47 -6.20
N TYR A 73 -6.46 0.79 -6.47
CA TYR A 73 -7.56 -0.14 -6.22
C TYR A 73 -7.47 -1.40 -7.09
N LEU A 74 -7.13 -1.26 -8.37
CA LEU A 74 -6.98 -2.40 -9.28
C LEU A 74 -5.88 -3.35 -8.79
N PHE A 75 -4.76 -2.83 -8.30
CA PHE A 75 -3.69 -3.63 -7.73
C PHE A 75 -4.12 -4.36 -6.46
N CYS A 76 -4.89 -3.70 -5.58
CA CYS A 76 -5.45 -4.35 -4.40
C CYS A 76 -6.39 -5.51 -4.79
N LEU A 77 -7.24 -5.32 -5.80
CA LEU A 77 -8.13 -6.38 -6.30
C LEU A 77 -7.36 -7.52 -6.98
N ALA A 78 -6.35 -7.19 -7.78
CA ALA A 78 -5.50 -8.18 -8.43
C ALA A 78 -4.77 -9.08 -7.43
N GLY A 79 -4.45 -8.57 -6.24
CA GLY A 79 -3.83 -9.34 -5.16
C GLY A 79 -4.66 -10.55 -4.68
N PHE A 80 -5.96 -10.61 -4.95
CA PHE A 80 -6.80 -11.76 -4.62
C PHE A 80 -6.84 -12.83 -5.71
N LEU A 81 -6.37 -12.52 -6.92
CA LEU A 81 -6.37 -13.43 -8.07
C LEU A 81 -5.09 -14.29 -8.16
N ALA A 82 -4.18 -14.14 -7.20
CA ALA A 82 -2.87 -14.79 -7.17
C ALA A 82 -2.91 -16.26 -6.74
#